data_AF-A0AAD0WCG3-F1
#
_entry.id   AF-A0AAD0WCG3-F1
#
_cell.length_a   1.000
_cell.length_b   1.000
_cell.length_c   1.000
_cell.angle_alpha   90.00
_cell.angle_beta   90.00
_cell.angle_gamma   90.00
#
_symmetry.space_group_name_H-M   'P 1'
#
loop_
_entity.id
_entity.type
_entity.pdbx_description
1 polymer ?
#
loop_
_entity_poly.entity_id
_entity_poly.type
_entity_poly.pdbx_seq_one_letter_code
_entity_poly.pdbx_strand_id
1 'polypeptide(L)'
;MKKTLLVMAITSSLFSSFTAAAEPTTFFTTLDAEVYTESQPVKSFIDDFDAPLKSGDSAFTFNIFELGIKTRNYTVGVQSRFDYLLEFDPDTARYLHTEKNDLPFEERDYRYFLDGKQATTNGVFVAYDFKFLDNNALTITPKITIFSSAHFQDAKVDGTVFSDEIQGALEVDYYYSKDLLFKRFTSDENPTGLGYSFDLNINWQITPELELNVQAQDLAYETEYKEAGFVQGYTTEVPFTESESGSIITEPTIRLTTSANGHEVDHTFEMPVRLKASLNYRINNAFSAHLMAKQIKSDTFTQVTGRYHFADTWKLLGGYESNSQAFLVGIENEYIGLTLQTDSLDLDEAYYANLNWFVRVNF
;
A
#
# COMPACT_ATOMS: atom_id res chain seq x y z
N MET A 1 -0.58 -9.02 36.52
CA MET A 1 -0.32 -7.63 37.01
C MET A 1 1.14 -7.29 36.73
N LYS A 2 1.38 -6.03 36.33
CA LYS A 2 2.63 -5.40 35.87
C LYS A 2 2.92 -5.54 34.36
N LYS A 3 2.17 -4.77 33.56
CA LYS A 3 2.64 -4.25 32.27
C LYS A 3 3.52 -3.03 32.57
N THR A 4 4.79 -3.12 32.24
CA THR A 4 5.74 -2.01 32.34
C THR A 4 5.44 -1.06 31.19
N LEU A 5 4.87 0.11 31.52
CA LEU A 5 4.79 1.24 30.60
C LEU A 5 6.22 1.69 30.30
N LEU A 6 6.70 1.45 29.07
CA LEU A 6 7.87 2.15 28.56
C LEU A 6 7.42 3.56 28.18
N VAL A 7 7.45 4.46 29.16
CA VAL A 7 7.35 5.90 28.92
C VAL A 7 8.61 6.29 28.16
N MET A 8 8.46 6.62 26.88
CA MET A 8 9.50 7.23 26.07
C MET A 8 9.71 8.67 26.58
N ALA A 9 10.52 8.80 27.62
CA ALA A 9 11.08 10.07 28.03
C ALA A 9 12.12 10.47 26.97
N ILE A 10 11.68 11.19 25.94
CA ILE A 10 12.58 11.91 25.05
C ILE A 10 13.21 13.00 25.92
N THR A 11 14.40 12.70 26.41
CA THR A 11 15.27 13.63 27.12
C THR A 11 15.55 14.82 26.23
N SER A 12 14.98 15.94 26.64
CA SER A 12 15.16 17.30 26.14
C SER A 12 16.59 17.82 26.37
N SER A 13 17.62 17.07 25.96
CA SER A 13 19.03 17.38 26.22
C SER A 13 19.92 17.39 24.97
N LEU A 14 19.36 17.47 23.76
CA LEU A 14 20.10 17.86 22.55
C LEU A 14 19.85 19.30 22.10
N PHE A 15 18.99 20.05 22.81
CA PHE A 15 18.78 21.48 22.58
C PHE A 15 19.62 22.32 23.54
N SER A 16 20.93 22.30 23.37
CA SER A 16 21.78 23.34 23.94
C SER A 16 22.76 23.85 22.89
N SER A 17 22.50 25.10 22.48
CA SER A 17 23.36 26.01 21.69
C SER A 17 23.04 26.12 20.20
N PHE A 18 21.88 26.68 19.86
CA PHE A 18 21.72 27.48 18.64
C PHE A 18 21.13 28.84 18.99
N THR A 19 21.95 29.74 19.52
CA THR A 19 21.75 31.17 19.32
C THR A 19 22.25 31.51 17.92
N ALA A 20 21.37 31.34 16.95
CA ALA A 20 21.38 31.95 15.63
C ALA A 20 19.94 32.42 15.36
N ALA A 21 19.75 33.48 14.59
CA ALA A 21 18.43 34.04 14.27
C ALA A 21 17.40 32.92 14.02
N ALA A 22 16.19 33.04 14.59
CA ALA A 22 15.16 32.00 14.51
C ALA A 22 14.95 31.61 13.03
N GLU A 23 15.48 30.45 12.68
CA GLU A 23 15.41 29.93 11.31
C GLU A 23 13.98 29.43 11.10
N PRO A 24 13.33 29.79 9.97
CA PRO A 24 11.93 29.45 9.75
C PRO A 24 11.76 27.95 9.86
N THR A 25 10.92 27.56 10.80
CA THR A 25 10.67 26.16 11.14
C THR A 25 9.22 25.85 10.83
N THR A 26 8.99 24.84 10.01
CA THR A 26 7.65 24.41 9.64
C THR A 26 7.34 23.12 10.37
N PHE A 27 6.33 23.14 11.23
CA PHE A 27 5.67 21.92 11.67
C PHE A 27 4.68 21.49 10.60
N PHE A 28 4.61 20.18 10.32
CA PHE A 28 3.63 19.65 9.40
C PHE A 28 3.05 18.32 9.85
N THR A 29 1.90 18.02 9.29
CA THR A 29 1.31 16.69 9.34
C THR A 29 0.54 16.44 8.05
N THR A 30 0.56 15.20 7.59
CA THR A 30 -0.08 14.74 6.36
C THR A 30 -0.78 13.43 6.61
N LEU A 31 -1.88 13.21 5.88
CA LEU A 31 -2.49 11.91 5.70
C LEU A 31 -2.74 11.74 4.21
N ASP A 32 -2.38 10.57 3.70
CA ASP A 32 -2.82 10.08 2.42
C ASP A 32 -3.42 8.69 2.68
N ALA A 33 -4.73 8.56 2.51
CA ALA A 33 -5.47 7.33 2.73
C ALA A 33 -6.13 6.94 1.42
N GLU A 34 -5.63 5.90 0.78
CA GLU A 34 -6.07 5.46 -0.54
C GLU A 34 -6.49 3.99 -0.50
N VAL A 35 -7.58 3.68 -1.19
CA VAL A 35 -8.08 2.32 -1.40
C VAL A 35 -8.64 2.18 -2.81
N TYR A 36 -8.36 1.02 -3.42
CA TYR A 36 -8.80 0.64 -4.74
C TYR A 36 -9.04 -0.86 -4.82
N THR A 37 -10.11 -1.26 -5.48
CA THR A 37 -10.44 -2.65 -5.78
C THR A 37 -11.03 -2.70 -7.19
N GLU A 38 -10.62 -3.65 -8.03
CA GLU A 38 -11.19 -3.75 -9.39
C GLU A 38 -12.45 -4.62 -9.44
N SER A 39 -12.44 -5.71 -8.69
CA SER A 39 -13.41 -6.80 -8.82
C SER A 39 -14.76 -6.50 -8.15
N GLN A 40 -14.76 -5.76 -7.04
CA GLN A 40 -15.96 -5.43 -6.25
C GLN A 40 -15.80 -4.09 -5.53
N PRO A 41 -16.90 -3.45 -5.07
CA PRO A 41 -16.83 -2.30 -4.19
C PRO A 41 -15.98 -2.58 -2.95
N VAL A 42 -15.28 -1.58 -2.45
CA VAL A 42 -14.34 -1.69 -1.32
C VAL A 42 -14.98 -2.32 -0.09
N LYS A 43 -16.22 -1.95 0.22
CA LYS A 43 -16.96 -2.50 1.36
C LYS A 43 -17.21 -4.00 1.21
N SER A 44 -17.78 -4.41 0.08
CA SER A 44 -17.97 -5.83 -0.23
C SER A 44 -16.65 -6.59 -0.23
N PHE A 45 -15.58 -5.99 -0.79
CA PHE A 45 -14.27 -6.62 -0.86
C PHE A 45 -13.70 -6.97 0.53
N ILE A 46 -13.89 -6.08 1.51
CA ILE A 46 -13.39 -6.23 2.87
C ILE A 46 -14.30 -7.12 3.73
N ASP A 47 -15.61 -7.03 3.53
CA ASP A 47 -16.62 -7.73 4.33
C ASP A 47 -16.90 -9.14 3.75
N ASP A 48 -18.04 -9.31 3.08
CA ASP A 48 -18.59 -10.63 2.72
C ASP A 48 -18.18 -11.09 1.31
N PHE A 49 -17.65 -10.22 0.47
CA PHE A 49 -17.29 -10.48 -0.93
C PHE A 49 -18.50 -10.95 -1.77
N ASP A 50 -19.66 -10.34 -1.55
CA ASP A 50 -20.99 -10.76 -2.02
C ASP A 50 -21.57 -9.89 -3.14
N ALA A 51 -20.94 -8.75 -3.45
CA ALA A 51 -21.34 -7.92 -4.58
C ALA A 51 -21.07 -8.60 -5.93
N PRO A 52 -21.83 -8.27 -7.00
CA PRO A 52 -21.56 -8.79 -8.33
C PRO A 52 -20.11 -8.54 -8.77
N LEU A 53 -19.42 -9.61 -9.20
CA LEU A 53 -18.06 -9.52 -9.69
C LEU A 53 -17.97 -8.74 -11.00
N LYS A 54 -17.04 -7.79 -11.03
CA LYS A 54 -16.43 -7.25 -12.24
C LYS A 54 -15.13 -8.00 -12.53
N SER A 55 -14.70 -7.97 -13.79
CA SER A 55 -13.34 -8.40 -14.13
C SER A 55 -12.35 -7.44 -13.48
N GLY A 56 -11.26 -7.99 -12.98
CA GLY A 56 -10.17 -7.25 -12.37
C GLY A 56 -9.16 -8.22 -11.78
N ASP A 57 -7.94 -7.77 -11.61
CA ASP A 57 -6.81 -8.60 -11.14
C ASP A 57 -6.02 -7.95 -10.00
N SER A 58 -6.49 -6.81 -9.49
CA SER A 58 -5.79 -6.09 -8.42
C SER A 58 -6.70 -5.46 -7.36
N ALA A 59 -6.11 -5.28 -6.19
CA ALA A 59 -6.65 -4.45 -5.12
C ALA A 59 -5.49 -3.88 -4.28
N PHE A 60 -5.63 -2.66 -3.79
CA PHE A 60 -4.65 -2.10 -2.86
C PHE A 60 -5.27 -1.12 -1.87
N THR A 61 -4.59 -0.95 -0.75
CA THR A 61 -4.76 0.25 0.07
C THR A 61 -3.40 0.70 0.60
N PHE A 62 -3.19 2.01 0.54
CA PHE A 62 -2.01 2.66 1.05
C PHE A 62 -2.45 3.82 1.92
N ASN A 63 -2.14 3.72 3.22
CA ASN A 63 -2.47 4.74 4.18
C ASN A 63 -1.18 5.19 4.83
N ILE A 64 -0.81 6.45 4.66
CA ILE A 64 0.41 7.03 5.22
C ILE A 64 0.02 8.26 6.02
N PHE A 65 0.36 8.24 7.30
CA PHE A 65 0.27 9.39 8.18
C PHE A 65 1.68 9.84 8.57
N GLU A 66 1.97 11.12 8.42
CA GLU A 66 3.24 11.71 8.85
C GLU A 66 3.01 12.90 9.78
N LEU A 67 3.98 13.07 10.67
CA LEU A 67 4.09 14.20 11.56
C LEU A 67 5.57 14.58 11.63
N GLY A 68 5.91 15.83 11.36
CA GLY A 68 7.31 16.21 11.29
C GLY A 68 7.58 17.70 11.44
N ILE A 69 8.87 18.00 11.50
CA ILE A 69 9.40 19.35 11.54
C ILE A 69 10.41 19.48 10.42
N LYS A 70 10.30 20.58 9.67
CA LYS A 70 11.25 21.01 8.66
C LYS A 70 11.94 22.28 9.12
N THR A 71 13.26 22.25 9.17
CA THR A 71 14.09 23.42 9.44
C THR A 71 15.17 23.51 8.36
N ARG A 72 15.16 24.59 7.59
CA ARG A 72 16.00 24.77 6.39
C ARG A 72 15.79 23.63 5.37
N ASN A 73 16.81 22.81 5.15
CA ASN A 73 16.77 21.68 4.21
C ASN A 73 16.54 20.34 4.92
N TYR A 74 16.53 20.30 6.25
CA TYR A 74 16.36 19.07 7.02
C TYR A 74 14.89 18.89 7.37
N THR A 75 14.42 17.66 7.20
CA THR A 75 13.11 17.23 7.68
C THR A 75 13.29 16.01 8.54
N VAL A 76 12.69 16.02 9.74
CA VAL A 76 12.64 14.85 10.62
C VAL A 76 11.22 14.65 11.09
N GLY A 77 10.81 13.40 11.26
CA GLY A 77 9.44 13.11 11.68
C GLY A 77 9.22 11.66 12.05
N VAL A 78 7.96 11.38 12.36
CA VAL A 78 7.42 10.04 12.58
C VAL A 78 6.42 9.72 11.48
N GLN A 79 6.35 8.44 11.12
CA GLN A 79 5.46 7.93 10.10
C GLN A 79 4.75 6.68 10.63
N SER A 80 3.46 6.59 10.36
CA SER A 80 2.67 5.38 10.49
C SER A 80 2.10 5.04 9.13
N ARG A 81 2.23 3.78 8.69
CA ARG A 81 1.68 3.33 7.42
C ARG A 81 0.99 1.98 7.52
N PHE A 82 -0.08 1.83 6.75
CA PHE A 82 -0.72 0.56 6.44
C PHE A 82 -0.71 0.38 4.94
N ASP A 83 -0.04 -0.67 4.48
CA ASP A 83 0.05 -1.03 3.08
C ASP A 83 -0.58 -2.40 2.89
N TYR A 84 -1.40 -2.52 1.85
CA TYR A 84 -1.99 -3.77 1.38
C TYR A 84 -1.98 -3.73 -0.13
N LEU A 85 -1.51 -4.80 -0.75
CA LEU A 85 -1.47 -4.97 -2.19
C LEU A 85 -1.80 -6.43 -2.49
N LEU A 86 -2.74 -6.62 -3.40
CA LEU A 86 -3.20 -7.92 -3.84
C LEU A 86 -3.21 -7.93 -5.36
N GLU A 87 -2.54 -8.91 -5.94
CA GLU A 87 -2.73 -9.32 -7.33
C GLU A 87 -3.36 -10.71 -7.33
N PHE A 88 -4.30 -10.94 -8.24
CA PHE A 88 -5.03 -12.20 -8.35
C PHE A 88 -5.49 -12.44 -9.77
N ASP A 89 -5.69 -13.71 -10.15
CA ASP A 89 -6.34 -14.00 -11.43
C ASP A 89 -7.86 -13.72 -11.33
N PRO A 90 -8.52 -13.23 -12.39
CA PRO A 90 -9.97 -13.12 -12.42
C PRO A 90 -10.70 -14.43 -12.07
N ASP A 91 -10.12 -15.59 -12.40
CA ASP A 91 -10.65 -16.90 -11.97
C ASP A 91 -10.52 -17.12 -10.46
N THR A 92 -9.46 -16.64 -9.81
CA THR A 92 -9.33 -16.66 -8.34
C THR A 92 -10.47 -15.87 -7.69
N ALA A 93 -10.75 -14.66 -8.17
CA ALA A 93 -11.84 -13.85 -7.66
C ALA A 93 -13.20 -14.53 -7.89
N ARG A 94 -13.41 -15.11 -9.07
CA ARG A 94 -14.62 -15.90 -9.38
C ARG A 94 -14.78 -17.10 -8.46
N TYR A 95 -13.70 -17.85 -8.25
CA TYR A 95 -13.69 -19.01 -7.37
C TYR A 95 -14.11 -18.61 -5.95
N LEU A 96 -13.44 -17.61 -5.37
CA LEU A 96 -13.72 -17.14 -4.00
C LEU A 96 -15.14 -16.59 -3.83
N HIS A 97 -15.65 -15.84 -4.81
CA HIS A 97 -17.03 -15.37 -4.79
C HIS A 97 -18.02 -16.53 -4.87
N THR A 98 -17.76 -17.52 -5.73
CA THR A 98 -18.64 -18.69 -5.88
C THR A 98 -18.71 -19.49 -4.58
N GLU A 99 -17.55 -19.72 -3.95
CA GLU A 99 -17.43 -20.39 -2.65
C GLU A 99 -18.16 -19.61 -1.54
N LYS A 100 -17.85 -18.32 -1.37
CA LYS A 100 -18.40 -17.51 -0.27
C LYS A 100 -19.91 -17.29 -0.34
N ASN A 101 -20.48 -17.32 -1.54
CA ASN A 101 -21.90 -17.05 -1.76
C ASN A 101 -22.72 -18.32 -2.01
N ASP A 102 -22.16 -19.51 -1.73
CA ASP A 102 -22.82 -20.81 -1.92
C ASP A 102 -23.41 -20.98 -3.34
N LEU A 103 -22.70 -20.49 -4.35
CA LEU A 103 -23.11 -20.58 -5.75
C LEU A 103 -22.61 -21.89 -6.37
N PRO A 104 -23.32 -22.46 -7.36
CA PRO A 104 -22.87 -23.67 -8.04
C PRO A 104 -21.60 -23.41 -8.87
N PHE A 105 -20.59 -24.25 -8.69
CA PHE A 105 -19.36 -24.22 -9.49
C PHE A 105 -19.60 -24.77 -10.91
N GLU A 106 -18.83 -24.25 -11.87
CA GLU A 106 -18.77 -24.78 -13.22
C GLU A 106 -17.82 -25.99 -13.24
N GLU A 107 -18.13 -27.03 -14.02
CA GLU A 107 -17.24 -28.18 -14.21
C GLU A 107 -16.05 -27.81 -15.12
N ARG A 108 -15.09 -27.08 -14.58
CA ARG A 108 -13.87 -26.65 -15.27
C ARG A 108 -12.71 -26.43 -14.31
N ASP A 109 -11.51 -26.31 -14.87
CA ASP A 109 -10.35 -25.79 -14.16
C ASP A 109 -10.45 -24.27 -14.02
N TYR A 110 -10.23 -23.79 -12.80
CA TYR A 110 -10.04 -22.39 -12.45
C TYR A 110 -8.55 -22.13 -12.25
N ARG A 111 -8.03 -21.08 -12.88
CA ARG A 111 -6.70 -20.57 -12.55
C ARG A 111 -6.75 -19.94 -11.15
N TYR A 112 -5.95 -20.46 -10.23
CA TYR A 112 -5.83 -19.91 -8.89
C TYR A 112 -4.47 -19.23 -8.71
N PHE A 113 -4.44 -17.91 -8.87
CA PHE A 113 -3.29 -17.06 -8.58
C PHE A 113 -3.65 -16.03 -7.52
N LEU A 114 -2.78 -15.86 -6.53
CA LEU A 114 -2.86 -14.87 -5.48
C LEU A 114 -1.45 -14.44 -5.08
N ASP A 115 -1.10 -13.16 -5.22
CA ASP A 115 0.10 -12.54 -4.65
C ASP A 115 -0.34 -11.38 -3.74
N GLY A 116 -0.29 -11.62 -2.44
CA GLY A 116 -0.77 -10.71 -1.42
C GLY A 116 0.35 -10.24 -0.50
N LYS A 117 0.52 -8.93 -0.39
CA LYS A 117 1.47 -8.28 0.50
C LYS A 117 0.76 -7.28 1.40
N GLN A 118 0.98 -7.39 2.70
CA GLN A 118 0.43 -6.46 3.68
C GLN A 118 1.46 -6.18 4.77
N ALA A 119 1.57 -4.93 5.20
CA ALA A 119 2.34 -4.58 6.39
C ALA A 119 1.75 -3.35 7.11
N THR A 120 1.84 -3.35 8.43
CA THR A 120 1.60 -2.15 9.26
C THR A 120 2.91 -1.73 9.90
N THR A 121 3.44 -0.55 9.54
CA THR A 121 4.73 -0.10 10.06
C THR A 121 4.66 1.26 10.74
N ASN A 122 5.50 1.44 11.75
CA ASN A 122 5.62 2.67 12.51
C ASN A 122 7.09 3.00 12.68
N GLY A 123 7.49 4.21 12.32
CA GLY A 123 8.89 4.56 12.24
C GLY A 123 9.20 6.04 12.38
N VAL A 124 10.49 6.32 12.30
CA VAL A 124 11.04 7.66 12.23
C VAL A 124 11.69 7.84 10.86
N PHE A 125 11.62 9.06 10.32
CA PHE A 125 12.27 9.36 9.06
C PHE A 125 13.11 10.63 9.13
N VAL A 126 14.08 10.68 8.23
CA VAL A 126 14.89 11.87 7.94
C VAL A 126 14.88 12.08 6.44
N ALA A 127 14.73 13.33 6.02
CA ALA A 127 14.86 13.74 4.63
C ALA A 127 15.71 15.01 4.52
N TYR A 128 16.36 15.18 3.36
CA TYR A 128 17.20 16.34 3.09
C TYR A 128 16.96 16.91 1.69
N ASP A 129 16.68 18.21 1.60
CA ASP A 129 16.51 18.89 0.32
C ASP A 129 17.87 19.27 -0.29
N PHE A 130 18.32 18.51 -1.29
CA PHE A 130 19.43 18.91 -2.15
C PHE A 130 18.94 19.86 -3.23
N LYS A 131 19.41 21.10 -3.17
CA LYS A 131 18.99 22.17 -4.08
C LYS A 131 20.07 22.41 -5.14
N PHE A 132 19.65 22.43 -6.39
CA PHE A 132 20.49 22.56 -7.58
C PHE A 132 19.90 23.59 -8.54
N LEU A 133 20.71 23.97 -9.53
CA LEU A 133 20.42 25.01 -10.53
C LEU A 133 20.25 26.41 -9.92
N ASP A 134 20.22 27.42 -10.79
CA ASP A 134 19.99 28.80 -10.36
C ASP A 134 18.63 28.92 -9.66
N ASN A 135 18.59 29.73 -8.60
CA ASN A 135 17.42 29.94 -7.75
C ASN A 135 16.83 28.66 -7.13
N ASN A 136 17.62 27.59 -6.96
CA ASN A 136 17.17 26.30 -6.43
C ASN A 136 16.05 25.65 -7.25
N ALA A 137 16.03 25.87 -8.57
CA ALA A 137 14.97 25.41 -9.45
C ALA A 137 14.80 23.88 -9.47
N LEU A 138 15.83 23.11 -9.10
CA LEU A 138 15.75 21.66 -8.96
C LEU A 138 16.02 21.26 -7.50
N THR A 139 15.07 20.58 -6.86
CA THR A 139 15.23 20.00 -5.53
C THR A 139 15.11 18.49 -5.61
N ILE A 140 16.08 17.77 -5.06
CA ILE A 140 16.06 16.33 -4.90
C ILE A 140 16.04 16.03 -3.41
N THR A 141 15.00 15.33 -2.95
CA THR A 141 14.74 15.03 -1.55
C THR A 141 14.71 13.52 -1.36
N PRO A 142 15.86 12.88 -1.07
CA PRO A 142 15.86 11.54 -0.50
C PRO A 142 15.26 11.56 0.90
N LYS A 143 14.51 10.52 1.22
CA LYS A 143 13.95 10.26 2.54
C LYS A 143 14.27 8.82 2.93
N ILE A 144 14.80 8.65 4.13
CA ILE A 144 15.06 7.34 4.72
C ILE A 144 14.17 7.20 5.94
N THR A 145 13.46 6.08 6.02
CA THR A 145 12.61 5.72 7.16
C THR A 145 13.16 4.45 7.79
N ILE A 146 13.28 4.43 9.12
CA ILE A 146 13.52 3.21 9.90
C ILE A 146 12.28 2.95 10.72
N PHE A 147 11.75 1.72 10.64
CA PHE A 147 10.47 1.38 11.23
C PHE A 147 10.45 0.00 11.84
N SER A 148 9.49 -0.22 12.74
CA SER A 148 9.13 -1.55 13.22
C SER A 148 7.76 -1.98 12.69
N SER A 149 7.57 -3.28 12.60
CA SER A 149 6.33 -3.93 12.18
C SER A 149 6.09 -5.18 13.02
N ALA A 150 4.84 -5.47 13.35
CA ALA A 150 4.44 -6.71 14.02
C ALA A 150 3.29 -7.42 13.28
N HIS A 151 2.79 -6.80 12.21
CA HIS A 151 1.64 -7.27 11.47
C HIS A 151 1.96 -7.27 9.99
N PHE A 152 1.99 -8.46 9.40
CA PHE A 152 2.28 -8.63 7.98
C PHE A 152 1.64 -9.88 7.40
N GLN A 153 1.49 -9.87 6.08
CA GLN A 153 1.13 -10.99 5.24
C GLN A 153 2.03 -10.96 4.00
N ASP A 154 2.59 -12.09 3.62
CA ASP A 154 3.33 -12.28 2.38
C ASP A 154 2.93 -13.63 1.80
N ALA A 155 1.94 -13.61 0.91
CA ALA A 155 1.29 -14.79 0.38
C ALA A 155 1.50 -14.87 -1.11
N LYS A 156 1.98 -16.02 -1.59
CA LYS A 156 1.91 -16.41 -2.98
C LYS A 156 1.26 -17.78 -3.08
N VAL A 157 0.13 -17.86 -3.77
CA VAL A 157 -0.55 -19.11 -4.10
C VAL A 157 -0.71 -19.17 -5.61
N ASP A 158 -0.25 -20.26 -6.21
CA ASP A 158 -0.23 -20.44 -7.64
C ASP A 158 -0.62 -21.87 -8.01
N GLY A 159 -1.67 -22.01 -8.81
CA GLY A 159 -2.00 -23.29 -9.42
C GLY A 159 -3.36 -23.34 -10.12
N THR A 160 -3.99 -24.51 -10.07
CA THR A 160 -5.32 -24.77 -10.60
C THR A 160 -6.20 -25.48 -9.59
N VAL A 161 -7.51 -25.23 -9.66
CA VAL A 161 -8.54 -25.92 -8.88
C VAL A 161 -9.69 -26.30 -9.80
N PHE A 162 -10.16 -27.54 -9.73
CA PHE A 162 -11.26 -28.04 -10.54
C PHE A 162 -12.59 -27.98 -9.78
N SER A 163 -13.58 -27.25 -10.32
CA SER A 163 -14.91 -27.09 -9.70
C SER A 163 -14.81 -26.67 -8.22
N ASP A 164 -15.61 -27.30 -7.35
CA ASP A 164 -15.60 -27.23 -5.88
C ASP A 164 -14.73 -28.32 -5.23
N GLU A 165 -14.05 -29.13 -6.04
CA GLU A 165 -13.24 -30.22 -5.53
C GLU A 165 -11.84 -29.75 -5.18
N ILE A 166 -11.23 -30.37 -4.15
CA ILE A 166 -9.78 -30.24 -3.88
C ILE A 166 -9.00 -31.09 -4.91
N GLN A 167 -9.45 -31.11 -6.16
CA GLN A 167 -8.72 -31.61 -7.30
C GLN A 167 -7.98 -30.40 -7.87
N GLY A 168 -6.68 -30.31 -7.60
CA GLY A 168 -5.91 -29.16 -8.00
C GLY A 168 -4.45 -29.26 -7.59
N ALA A 169 -3.58 -28.72 -8.45
CA ALA A 169 -2.18 -28.55 -8.14
C ALA A 169 -1.96 -27.12 -7.71
N LEU A 170 -1.81 -26.88 -6.41
CA LEU A 170 -1.51 -25.56 -5.84
C LEU A 170 -0.11 -25.59 -5.25
N GLU A 171 0.67 -24.55 -5.50
CA GLU A 171 1.88 -24.21 -4.79
C GLU A 171 1.58 -23.05 -3.84
N VAL A 172 2.01 -23.18 -2.59
CA VAL A 172 1.79 -22.19 -1.54
C VAL A 172 3.14 -21.78 -0.98
N ASP A 173 3.39 -20.49 -0.96
CA ASP A 173 4.48 -19.84 -0.25
C ASP A 173 3.91 -18.67 0.56
N TYR A 174 3.69 -18.90 1.86
CA TYR A 174 2.93 -17.98 2.70
C TYR A 174 3.62 -17.75 4.04
N TYR A 175 3.93 -16.49 4.33
CA TYR A 175 4.48 -16.02 5.60
C TYR A 175 3.56 -14.98 6.24
N TYR A 176 3.44 -14.99 7.56
CA TYR A 176 2.46 -14.16 8.24
C TYR A 176 2.75 -13.91 9.71
N SER A 177 2.20 -12.81 10.22
CA SER A 177 1.98 -12.62 11.65
C SER A 177 0.71 -13.31 12.16
N LYS A 178 -0.29 -13.48 11.28
CA LYS A 178 -1.56 -14.15 11.58
C LYS A 178 -2.02 -14.92 10.34
N ASP A 179 -2.30 -16.20 10.51
CA ASP A 179 -2.74 -17.07 9.43
C ASP A 179 -4.18 -16.73 9.03
N LEU A 180 -4.35 -16.05 7.90
CA LEU A 180 -5.64 -15.67 7.33
C LEU A 180 -6.15 -16.69 6.30
N LEU A 181 -5.24 -17.41 5.64
CA LEU A 181 -5.58 -18.38 4.59
C LEU A 181 -6.06 -19.71 5.19
N PHE A 182 -5.30 -20.31 6.10
CA PHE A 182 -5.62 -21.62 6.70
C PHE A 182 -6.26 -21.49 8.09
N LYS A 183 -6.15 -20.32 8.74
CA LYS A 183 -6.75 -19.99 10.04
C LYS A 183 -6.42 -20.97 11.17
N ARG A 184 -5.26 -21.64 11.09
CA ARG A 184 -4.88 -22.74 11.98
C ARG A 184 -3.48 -22.64 12.54
N PHE A 185 -2.56 -22.00 11.82
CA PHE A 185 -1.13 -22.04 12.10
C PHE A 185 -0.59 -20.74 12.69
N THR A 186 -1.49 -19.86 13.15
CA THR A 186 -1.12 -18.62 13.87
C THR A 186 -0.43 -18.98 15.18
N SER A 187 0.76 -18.40 15.41
CA SER A 187 1.46 -18.50 16.69
C SER A 187 0.77 -17.64 17.76
N ASP A 188 0.96 -18.01 19.03
CA ASP A 188 0.44 -17.22 20.17
C ASP A 188 1.21 -15.89 20.34
N GLU A 189 2.44 -15.81 19.84
CA GLU A 189 3.28 -14.63 19.85
C GLU A 189 3.34 -13.99 18.46
N ASN A 190 3.28 -12.65 18.40
CA ASN A 190 3.45 -11.95 17.13
C ASN A 190 4.94 -11.85 16.78
N PRO A 191 5.30 -11.95 15.49
CA PRO A 191 6.66 -11.75 15.04
C PRO A 191 7.14 -10.33 15.33
N THR A 192 8.46 -10.16 15.39
CA THR A 192 9.09 -8.84 15.50
C THR A 192 9.79 -8.47 14.19
N GLY A 193 9.33 -7.39 13.58
CA GLY A 193 9.87 -6.85 12.34
C GLY A 193 10.64 -5.56 12.56
N LEU A 194 11.86 -5.49 12.03
CA LEU A 194 12.63 -4.25 11.91
C LEU A 194 12.97 -4.04 10.45
N GLY A 195 12.73 -2.84 9.94
CA GLY A 195 12.90 -2.55 8.53
C GLY A 195 13.29 -1.11 8.23
N TYR A 196 13.54 -0.87 6.96
CA TYR A 196 13.86 0.43 6.43
C TYR A 196 13.18 0.65 5.07
N SER A 197 12.96 1.91 4.71
CA SER A 197 12.59 2.29 3.36
C SER A 197 13.37 3.51 2.87
N PHE A 198 13.49 3.59 1.55
CA PHE A 198 14.09 4.71 0.84
C PHE A 198 13.12 5.26 -0.20
N ASP A 199 12.75 6.53 -0.04
CA ASP A 199 11.94 7.27 -1.00
C ASP A 199 12.79 8.37 -1.65
N LEU A 200 12.48 8.71 -2.89
CA LEU A 200 13.09 9.80 -3.62
C LEU A 200 12.04 10.71 -4.22
N ASN A 201 12.08 11.99 -3.87
CA ASN A 201 11.26 13.01 -4.49
C ASN A 201 12.14 13.98 -5.29
N ILE A 202 11.76 14.27 -6.53
CA ILE A 202 12.42 15.23 -7.42
C ILE A 202 11.38 16.29 -7.77
N ASN A 203 11.69 17.55 -7.49
CA ASN A 203 10.86 18.69 -7.86
C ASN A 203 11.67 19.64 -8.72
N TRP A 204 11.20 19.92 -9.93
CA TRP A 204 11.89 20.75 -10.91
C TRP A 204 10.98 21.86 -11.43
N GLN A 205 11.27 23.09 -11.04
CA GLN A 205 10.71 24.31 -11.63
C GLN A 205 11.40 24.57 -12.98
N ILE A 206 10.78 24.12 -14.07
CA ILE A 206 11.34 24.21 -15.42
C ILE A 206 11.25 25.66 -15.94
N THR A 207 10.08 26.28 -15.77
CA THR A 207 9.82 27.70 -16.01
C THR A 207 8.99 28.26 -14.85
N PRO A 208 8.81 29.58 -14.70
CA PRO A 208 7.93 30.12 -13.65
C PRO A 208 6.49 29.58 -13.66
N GLU A 209 6.03 29.07 -14.80
CA GLU A 209 4.69 28.54 -15.01
C GLU A 209 4.62 27.00 -14.97
N LEU A 210 5.75 26.31 -15.10
CA LEU A 210 5.81 24.87 -15.29
C LEU A 210 6.70 24.18 -14.25
N GLU A 211 6.11 23.27 -13.49
CA GLU A 211 6.80 22.47 -12.48
C GLU A 211 6.56 20.97 -12.73
N LEU A 212 7.64 20.20 -12.76
CA LEU A 212 7.62 18.74 -12.81
C LEU A 212 7.93 18.18 -11.42
N ASN A 213 7.15 17.21 -10.98
CA ASN A 213 7.43 16.45 -9.77
C ASN A 213 7.44 14.95 -10.07
N VAL A 214 8.48 14.25 -9.61
CA VAL A 214 8.61 12.80 -9.71
C VAL A 214 8.88 12.24 -8.33
N GLN A 215 8.11 11.23 -7.94
CA GLN A 215 8.20 10.52 -6.68
C GLN A 215 8.42 9.04 -6.98
N ALA A 216 9.44 8.47 -6.36
CA ALA A 216 9.67 7.04 -6.32
C ALA A 216 9.66 6.61 -4.86
N GLN A 217 8.60 5.92 -4.47
CA GLN A 217 8.41 5.42 -3.12
C GLN A 217 8.88 3.98 -3.05
N ASP A 218 9.43 3.60 -1.89
CA ASP A 218 9.87 2.24 -1.64
C ASP A 218 10.91 1.75 -2.68
N LEU A 219 11.80 2.66 -3.16
CA LEU A 219 12.93 2.31 -4.06
C LEU A 219 13.82 1.22 -3.45
N ALA A 220 13.91 1.23 -2.12
CA ALA A 220 14.26 0.08 -1.32
C ALA A 220 13.23 0.02 -0.18
N TYR A 221 12.70 -1.17 0.09
CA TYR A 221 11.86 -1.44 1.25
C TYR A 221 12.14 -2.87 1.67
N GLU A 222 12.61 -3.04 2.89
CA GLU A 222 12.93 -4.35 3.43
C GLU A 222 12.58 -4.39 4.92
N THR A 223 11.95 -5.47 5.35
CA THR A 223 11.69 -5.76 6.76
C THR A 223 12.14 -7.18 7.06
N GLU A 224 12.99 -7.35 8.06
CA GLU A 224 13.34 -8.66 8.58
C GLU A 224 12.41 -8.98 9.74
N TYR A 225 11.55 -9.99 9.56
CA TYR A 225 10.67 -10.52 10.58
C TYR A 225 11.32 -11.74 11.22
N LYS A 226 11.39 -11.71 12.55
CA LYS A 226 11.78 -12.86 13.36
C LYS A 226 10.57 -13.59 13.86
N GLU A 227 10.68 -14.91 13.92
CA GLU A 227 9.62 -15.80 14.44
C GLU A 227 8.31 -15.63 13.64
N ALA A 228 8.42 -15.55 12.31
CA ALA A 228 7.28 -15.52 11.41
C ALA A 228 6.60 -16.89 11.31
N GLY A 229 5.27 -16.88 11.32
CA GLY A 229 4.48 -18.04 10.91
C GLY A 229 4.61 -18.27 9.42
N PHE A 230 4.54 -19.53 8.98
CA PHE A 230 4.61 -19.87 7.57
C PHE A 230 3.81 -21.11 7.21
N VAL A 231 3.45 -21.22 5.92
CA VAL A 231 2.98 -22.43 5.25
C VAL A 231 3.64 -22.47 3.88
N GLN A 232 4.35 -23.55 3.60
CA GLN A 232 5.03 -23.76 2.33
C GLN A 232 4.80 -25.17 1.81
N GLY A 233 4.56 -25.30 0.51
CA GLY A 233 4.53 -26.60 -0.15
C GLY A 233 3.51 -26.66 -1.26
N TYR A 234 2.98 -27.85 -1.52
CA TYR A 234 2.13 -28.07 -2.66
C TYR A 234 1.06 -29.14 -2.45
N THR A 235 0.02 -29.07 -3.28
CA THR A 235 -0.91 -30.15 -3.59
C THR A 235 -0.65 -30.63 -5.01
N THR A 236 -1.01 -31.88 -5.30
CA THR A 236 -0.95 -32.45 -6.65
C THR A 236 -2.34 -32.85 -7.08
N GLU A 237 -2.58 -32.84 -8.39
CA GLU A 237 -3.71 -33.54 -8.97
C GLU A 237 -3.70 -35.00 -8.51
N VAL A 238 -4.89 -35.56 -8.30
CA VAL A 238 -5.08 -36.95 -7.92
C VAL A 238 -4.50 -37.85 -9.04
N PRO A 239 -3.35 -38.52 -8.85
CA PRO A 239 -2.78 -39.32 -9.91
C PRO A 239 -3.56 -40.63 -10.02
N PHE A 240 -4.05 -40.96 -11.22
CA PHE A 240 -4.64 -42.25 -11.51
C PHE A 240 -3.54 -43.27 -11.78
N THR A 241 -3.38 -44.26 -10.91
CA THR A 241 -2.54 -45.43 -11.19
C THR A 241 -3.39 -46.69 -11.21
N GLU A 242 -3.47 -47.38 -12.35
CA GLU A 242 -4.16 -48.66 -12.45
C GLU A 242 -3.23 -49.77 -11.92
N SER A 243 -3.68 -50.49 -10.90
CA SER A 243 -2.94 -51.64 -10.37
C SER A 243 -2.95 -52.81 -11.35
N GLU A 244 -2.03 -53.77 -11.18
CA GLU A 244 -2.02 -55.02 -11.97
C GLU A 244 -3.33 -55.84 -11.85
N SER A 245 -4.20 -55.54 -10.87
CA SER A 245 -5.52 -56.15 -10.69
C SER A 245 -6.67 -55.37 -11.34
N GLY A 246 -6.39 -54.32 -12.11
CA GLY A 246 -7.40 -53.44 -12.71
C GLY A 246 -8.10 -52.53 -11.70
N SER A 247 -7.50 -52.31 -10.53
CA SER A 247 -8.05 -51.40 -9.51
C SER A 247 -7.36 -50.04 -9.62
N ILE A 248 -8.15 -48.96 -9.66
CA ILE A 248 -7.61 -47.60 -9.69
C ILE A 248 -7.19 -47.21 -8.27
N ILE A 249 -5.92 -46.85 -8.10
CA ILE A 249 -5.36 -46.29 -6.85
C ILE A 249 -5.15 -44.80 -7.07
N THR A 250 -5.72 -43.99 -6.17
CA THR A 250 -5.63 -42.53 -6.17
C THR A 250 -5.28 -42.04 -4.77
N GLU A 251 -4.13 -41.40 -4.61
CA GLU A 251 -3.75 -40.72 -3.37
C GLU A 251 -3.30 -39.28 -3.69
N PRO A 252 -4.07 -38.24 -3.30
CA PRO A 252 -3.60 -36.87 -3.45
C PRO A 252 -2.36 -36.68 -2.59
N THR A 253 -1.28 -36.16 -3.17
CA THR A 253 -0.12 -35.79 -2.38
C THR A 253 -0.28 -34.34 -1.92
N ILE A 254 -0.48 -34.17 -0.61
CA ILE A 254 -0.38 -32.88 0.06
C ILE A 254 0.92 -32.89 0.86
N ARG A 255 1.82 -31.96 0.56
CA ARG A 255 3.05 -31.77 1.32
C ARG A 255 3.15 -30.33 1.75
N LEU A 256 2.82 -30.07 3.01
CA LEU A 256 2.95 -28.75 3.63
C LEU A 256 3.97 -28.80 4.76
N THR A 257 4.87 -27.82 4.75
CA THR A 257 5.74 -27.46 5.87
C THR A 257 5.13 -26.23 6.51
N THR A 258 4.98 -26.22 7.83
CA THR A 258 4.26 -25.16 8.54
C THR A 258 4.99 -24.76 9.81
N SER A 259 4.69 -23.57 10.32
CA SER A 259 5.12 -23.10 11.66
C SER A 259 4.45 -23.82 12.84
N ALA A 260 3.60 -24.83 12.58
CA ALA A 260 2.95 -25.59 13.64
C ALA A 260 3.97 -26.21 14.61
N ASN A 261 3.61 -26.18 15.91
CA ASN A 261 4.44 -26.67 17.02
C ASN A 261 5.71 -25.86 17.31
N GLY A 262 5.69 -24.54 17.06
CA GLY A 262 6.79 -23.64 17.43
C GLY A 262 7.98 -23.75 16.48
N HIS A 263 7.70 -23.91 15.18
CA HIS A 263 8.70 -23.93 14.12
C HIS A 263 8.66 -22.63 13.32
N GLU A 264 8.57 -21.48 13.97
CA GLU A 264 8.65 -20.19 13.30
C GLU A 264 10.01 -19.98 12.63
N VAL A 265 10.04 -19.13 11.60
CA VAL A 265 11.24 -18.85 10.79
C VAL A 265 11.50 -17.35 10.68
N ASP A 266 12.72 -16.99 10.32
CA ASP A 266 13.01 -15.61 9.93
C ASP A 266 12.58 -15.42 8.46
N HIS A 267 11.99 -14.26 8.15
CA HIS A 267 11.51 -13.92 6.80
C HIS A 267 11.86 -12.49 6.42
N THR A 268 12.36 -12.31 5.20
CA THR A 268 12.60 -10.99 4.61
C THR A 268 11.42 -10.61 3.73
N PHE A 269 10.78 -9.49 4.09
CA PHE A 269 9.63 -8.95 3.39
C PHE A 269 9.99 -7.68 2.62
N GLU A 270 9.56 -7.63 1.36
CA GLU A 270 9.80 -6.51 0.45
C GLU A 270 8.49 -5.95 -0.10
N MET A 271 8.46 -4.65 -0.40
CA MET A 271 7.35 -3.98 -1.08
C MET A 271 7.77 -3.51 -2.48
N PRO A 272 6.86 -3.53 -3.46
CA PRO A 272 7.18 -3.05 -4.80
C PRO A 272 7.33 -1.53 -4.82
N VAL A 273 8.22 -1.06 -5.71
CA VAL A 273 8.40 0.35 -6.00
C VAL A 273 7.11 0.95 -6.55
N ARG A 274 6.73 2.13 -6.06
CA ARG A 274 5.63 2.92 -6.62
C ARG A 274 6.17 4.21 -7.22
N LEU A 275 5.73 4.51 -8.44
CA LEU A 275 6.19 5.68 -9.18
C LEU A 275 5.03 6.64 -9.40
N LYS A 276 5.27 7.93 -9.20
CA LYS A 276 4.32 9.00 -9.48
C LYS A 276 5.04 10.15 -10.16
N ALA A 277 4.54 10.58 -11.31
CA ALA A 277 5.02 11.76 -12.01
C ALA A 277 3.86 12.74 -12.16
N SER A 278 4.13 14.02 -11.97
CA SER A 278 3.12 15.05 -12.14
C SER A 278 3.67 16.35 -12.69
N LEU A 279 2.83 17.07 -13.42
CA LEU A 279 3.15 18.32 -14.08
C LEU A 279 2.13 19.36 -13.63
N ASN A 280 2.62 20.46 -13.05
CA ASN A 280 1.81 21.62 -12.72
C ASN A 280 2.05 22.72 -13.75
N TYR A 281 0.99 23.23 -14.35
CA TYR A 281 1.06 24.32 -15.32
C TYR A 281 0.15 25.50 -14.92
N ARG A 282 0.74 26.68 -14.77
CA ARG A 282 0.04 27.94 -14.51
C ARG A 282 -0.45 28.52 -15.84
N ILE A 283 -1.77 28.47 -16.06
CA ILE A 283 -2.39 29.00 -17.28
C ILE A 283 -2.49 30.52 -17.19
N ASN A 284 -2.94 31.03 -16.04
CA ASN A 284 -3.00 32.45 -15.71
C ASN A 284 -3.15 32.61 -14.19
N ASN A 285 -3.32 33.84 -13.70
CA ASN A 285 -3.44 34.12 -12.26
C ASN A 285 -4.59 33.35 -11.58
N ALA A 286 -5.70 33.13 -12.28
CA ALA A 286 -6.90 32.48 -11.74
C ALA A 286 -6.91 30.96 -11.95
N PHE A 287 -6.17 30.42 -12.92
CA PHE A 287 -6.27 29.01 -13.30
C PHE A 287 -4.91 28.31 -13.44
N SER A 288 -4.85 27.08 -12.96
CA SER A 288 -3.74 26.15 -13.23
C SER A 288 -4.27 24.76 -13.53
N ALA A 289 -3.53 23.99 -14.30
CA ALA A 289 -3.78 22.57 -14.53
C ALA A 289 -2.71 21.71 -13.85
N HIS A 290 -3.11 20.50 -13.47
CA HIS A 290 -2.24 19.46 -12.95
C HIS A 290 -2.51 18.18 -13.71
N LEU A 291 -1.45 17.58 -14.24
CA LEU A 291 -1.48 16.25 -14.83
C LEU A 291 -0.68 15.34 -13.93
N MET A 292 -1.21 14.16 -13.61
CA MET A 292 -0.52 13.18 -12.80
C MET A 292 -0.67 11.80 -13.42
N ALA A 293 0.41 11.03 -13.41
CA ALA A 293 0.40 9.61 -13.70
C ALA A 293 1.07 8.89 -12.53
N LYS A 294 0.47 7.80 -12.06
CA LYS A 294 1.11 6.92 -11.08
C LYS A 294 0.99 5.47 -11.49
N GLN A 295 1.99 4.69 -11.13
CA GLN A 295 2.11 3.28 -11.42
C GLN A 295 2.26 2.50 -10.12
N ILE A 296 1.43 1.49 -9.95
CA ILE A 296 1.43 0.55 -8.82
C ILE A 296 1.39 -0.84 -9.46
N LYS A 297 2.54 -1.55 -9.46
CA LYS A 297 2.72 -2.80 -10.24
C LYS A 297 2.21 -2.65 -11.69
N SER A 298 1.20 -3.42 -12.11
CA SER A 298 0.59 -3.38 -13.46
C SER A 298 -0.32 -2.17 -13.68
N ASP A 299 -0.89 -1.61 -12.62
CA ASP A 299 -1.91 -0.57 -12.72
C ASP A 299 -1.33 0.80 -12.97
N THR A 300 -1.94 1.53 -13.90
CA THR A 300 -1.57 2.91 -14.23
C THR A 300 -2.76 3.83 -14.11
N PHE A 301 -2.65 4.81 -13.22
CA PHE A 301 -3.69 5.80 -12.96
C PHE A 301 -3.25 7.12 -13.56
N THR A 302 -4.12 7.76 -14.35
CA THR A 302 -3.84 9.06 -14.99
C THR A 302 -4.92 10.05 -14.61
N GLN A 303 -4.51 11.18 -14.04
CA GLN A 303 -5.40 12.20 -13.52
C GLN A 303 -5.16 13.55 -14.17
N VAL A 304 -6.27 14.26 -14.44
CA VAL A 304 -6.27 15.68 -14.79
C VAL A 304 -7.03 16.45 -13.73
N THR A 305 -6.40 17.48 -13.16
CA THR A 305 -7.01 18.34 -12.14
C THR A 305 -6.89 19.80 -12.55
N GLY A 306 -8.03 20.48 -12.66
CA GLY A 306 -8.11 21.93 -12.77
C GLY A 306 -8.11 22.57 -11.38
N ARG A 307 -7.42 23.70 -11.24
CA ARG A 307 -7.44 24.49 -10.00
C ARG A 307 -7.85 25.93 -10.28
N TYR A 308 -8.81 26.42 -9.51
CA TYR A 308 -9.27 27.81 -9.54
C TYR A 308 -8.76 28.56 -8.30
N HIS A 309 -7.97 29.61 -8.51
CA HIS A 309 -7.33 30.43 -7.49
C HIS A 309 -8.23 31.64 -7.23
N PHE A 310 -8.96 31.64 -6.11
CA PHE A 310 -10.04 32.60 -5.85
C PHE A 310 -9.73 33.61 -4.74
N ALA A 311 -8.68 33.37 -3.96
CA ALA A 311 -8.09 34.31 -3.02
C ALA A 311 -6.57 34.15 -3.03
N ASP A 312 -5.83 35.04 -2.36
CA ASP A 312 -4.36 35.11 -2.44
C ASP A 312 -3.66 33.75 -2.19
N THR A 313 -4.22 32.93 -1.31
CA THR A 313 -3.65 31.61 -0.97
C THR A 313 -4.58 30.44 -1.27
N TRP A 314 -5.89 30.68 -1.47
CA TRP A 314 -6.88 29.61 -1.57
C TRP A 314 -7.17 29.17 -3.01
N LYS A 315 -7.35 27.86 -3.15
CA LYS A 315 -7.63 27.21 -4.43
C LYS A 315 -8.72 26.15 -4.25
N LEU A 316 -9.64 26.09 -5.20
CA LEU A 316 -10.55 24.96 -5.38
C LEU A 316 -9.95 24.01 -6.43
N LEU A 317 -10.07 22.72 -6.16
CA LEU A 317 -9.61 21.65 -7.03
C LEU A 317 -10.80 20.86 -7.55
N GLY A 318 -10.78 20.55 -8.84
CA GLY A 318 -11.70 19.63 -9.49
C GLY A 318 -10.93 18.78 -10.48
N GLY A 319 -11.08 17.46 -10.42
CA GLY A 319 -10.32 16.57 -11.29
C GLY A 319 -11.04 15.26 -11.58
N TYR A 320 -10.45 14.50 -12.48
CA TYR A 320 -10.91 13.17 -12.88
C TYR A 320 -9.72 12.26 -13.14
N GLU A 321 -9.81 11.01 -12.70
CA GLU A 321 -8.80 9.98 -12.90
C GLU A 321 -9.38 8.84 -13.74
N SER A 322 -8.64 8.40 -14.75
CA SER A 322 -9.16 7.54 -15.82
C SER A 322 -9.38 6.07 -15.43
N ASN A 323 -8.51 5.48 -14.61
CA ASN A 323 -8.50 4.06 -14.30
C ASN A 323 -9.59 3.71 -13.29
N SER A 324 -9.64 4.45 -12.17
CA SER A 324 -10.71 4.32 -11.18
C SER A 324 -12.01 5.01 -11.56
N GLN A 325 -12.01 5.85 -12.62
CA GLN A 325 -13.13 6.71 -13.00
C GLN A 325 -13.58 7.67 -11.88
N ALA A 326 -12.67 7.99 -10.95
CA ALA A 326 -12.97 8.77 -9.78
C ALA A 326 -12.90 10.29 -10.04
N PHE A 327 -13.85 11.02 -9.46
CA PHE A 327 -13.85 12.47 -9.45
C PHE A 327 -13.17 13.00 -8.19
N LEU A 328 -12.28 13.98 -8.37
CA LEU A 328 -11.61 14.69 -7.27
C LEU A 328 -12.30 16.03 -7.03
N VAL A 329 -12.55 16.33 -5.76
CA VAL A 329 -12.89 17.66 -5.26
C VAL A 329 -11.99 18.01 -4.08
N GLY A 330 -11.61 19.27 -3.99
CA GLY A 330 -10.75 19.68 -2.89
C GLY A 330 -10.66 21.18 -2.71
N ILE A 331 -10.12 21.55 -1.57
CA ILE A 331 -9.79 22.93 -1.23
C ILE A 331 -8.45 22.95 -0.53
N GLU A 332 -7.58 23.86 -0.93
CA GLU A 332 -6.27 24.00 -0.31
C GLU A 332 -5.83 25.46 -0.26
N ASN A 333 -4.93 25.74 0.68
CA ASN A 333 -4.06 26.91 0.68
C ASN A 333 -2.63 26.49 1.06
N GLU A 334 -1.75 27.45 1.34
CA GLU A 334 -0.35 27.16 1.69
C GLU A 334 -0.15 26.45 3.05
N TYR A 335 -1.15 26.51 3.94
CA TYR A 335 -1.13 25.98 5.31
C TYR A 335 -1.98 24.72 5.49
N ILE A 336 -3.10 24.59 4.80
CA ILE A 336 -4.04 23.48 4.95
C ILE A 336 -4.60 23.06 3.60
N GLY A 337 -4.77 21.75 3.42
CA GLY A 337 -5.50 21.21 2.29
C GLY A 337 -6.30 19.98 2.69
N LEU A 338 -7.41 19.78 1.99
CA LEU A 338 -8.25 18.61 2.08
C LEU A 338 -8.74 18.28 0.67
N THR A 339 -8.51 17.05 0.23
CA THR A 339 -9.05 16.52 -1.03
C THR A 339 -9.74 15.19 -0.78
N LEU A 340 -10.85 15.00 -1.48
CA LEU A 340 -11.57 13.74 -1.57
C LEU A 340 -11.65 13.37 -3.04
N GLN A 341 -11.30 12.13 -3.35
CA GLN A 341 -11.45 11.58 -4.69
C GLN A 341 -12.16 10.23 -4.58
N THR A 342 -13.23 10.04 -5.34
CA THR A 342 -14.00 8.78 -5.34
C THR A 342 -14.81 8.62 -6.63
N ASP A 343 -15.10 7.38 -7.00
CA ASP A 343 -15.94 7.00 -8.14
C ASP A 343 -17.44 6.98 -7.78
N SER A 344 -17.78 6.88 -6.49
CA SER A 344 -19.16 6.93 -5.99
C SER A 344 -19.31 7.82 -4.77
N LEU A 345 -20.42 8.58 -4.69
CA LEU A 345 -20.78 9.30 -3.47
C LEU A 345 -21.38 8.38 -2.41
N ASP A 346 -21.88 7.22 -2.82
CA ASP A 346 -22.22 6.13 -1.90
C ASP A 346 -20.95 5.29 -1.70
N LEU A 347 -20.29 5.49 -0.56
CA LEU A 347 -19.02 4.84 -0.24
C LEU A 347 -19.16 3.32 -0.08
N ASP A 348 -20.38 2.81 0.12
CA ASP A 348 -20.64 1.37 0.16
C ASP A 348 -20.53 0.75 -1.24
N GLU A 349 -20.74 1.54 -2.31
CA GLU A 349 -20.64 1.12 -3.71
C GLU A 349 -19.34 1.57 -4.40
N ALA A 350 -18.47 2.31 -3.69
CA ALA A 350 -17.23 2.84 -4.25
C ALA A 350 -16.19 1.73 -4.49
N TYR A 351 -15.58 1.72 -5.68
CA TYR A 351 -14.41 0.90 -6.01
C TYR A 351 -13.11 1.63 -5.69
N TYR A 352 -13.17 2.96 -5.54
CA TYR A 352 -12.04 3.81 -5.26
C TYR A 352 -12.38 4.92 -4.28
N ALA A 353 -11.51 5.12 -3.30
CA ALA A 353 -11.54 6.29 -2.45
C ALA A 353 -10.12 6.74 -2.09
N ASN A 354 -9.86 8.04 -2.21
CA ASN A 354 -8.68 8.69 -1.68
C ASN A 354 -9.06 9.92 -0.86
N LEU A 355 -8.63 9.93 0.39
CA LEU A 355 -8.70 11.06 1.30
C LEU A 355 -7.29 11.54 1.58
N ASN A 356 -7.03 12.80 1.22
CA ASN A 356 -5.75 13.44 1.51
C ASN A 356 -5.98 14.71 2.32
N TRP A 357 -5.15 14.91 3.34
CA TRP A 357 -5.05 16.21 3.99
C TRP A 357 -3.62 16.55 4.39
N PHE A 358 -3.36 17.84 4.51
CA PHE A 358 -2.13 18.34 5.10
C PHE A 358 -2.40 19.57 5.96
N VAL A 359 -1.57 19.75 6.99
CA VAL A 359 -1.47 20.99 7.76
C VAL A 359 0.00 21.37 7.89
N ARG A 360 0.31 22.65 7.74
CA ARG A 360 1.64 23.25 7.85
C ARG A 360 1.56 24.54 8.65
N VAL A 361 2.42 24.69 9.65
CA VAL A 361 2.50 25.86 10.51
C VAL A 361 3.94 26.35 10.55
N ASN A 362 4.17 27.60 10.16
CA ASN A 362 5.49 28.23 10.16
C ASN A 362 5.69 29.03 11.46
N PHE A 363 6.87 28.89 12.05
CA PHE A 363 7.31 29.59 13.27
C PHE A 363 8.59 30.39 13.02
#